data_AF-A0A0S8J8M7-F1
#
_entry.id   AF-A0A0S8J8M7-F1
#
_cell.length_a   1.000
_cell.length_b   1.000
_cell.length_c   1.000
_cell.angle_alpha   90.00
_cell.angle_beta   90.00
_cell.angle_gamma   90.00
#
_symmetry.space_group_name_H-M   'P 1'
#
loop_
_entity.id
_entity.type
_entity.pdbx_description
1 polymer ?
#
loop_
_entity_poly.entity_id
_entity_poly.type
_entity_poly.pdbx_seq_one_letter_code
_entity_poly.pdbx_strand_id
1 'polypeptide(L)'
;MVAVVLALAAQGEASDCYYYNGRPVFLRRDPSLVGMDFAVAMAPASVRAVRSPDGLVTIEKVVARLPRPGRFVCQIRGAQGSENLAQARESLARDPRVRRTYPVFRNPKNGLLVFVFDEIIVQSRPGVGPDDLTRFSSSRDVEIIERNRYAPDVFLLRVGPKAGSTLEIANEYALSGLCLWAEPNFAGQIAKSSVNDPYFSQQWHLDNVGQTGGTPDADVDAPEAWAITPGSPDVVIAFLDDGCELNHEDLAANIFINPGESGSGREINGIDDDGNGFVDDVHGWDFYDNDNNANHTFTSGSLEGHGTAVAGLAAAVGDNGLGVAGIAYRCRILPIKIFYGDLYAGDYEVANAVRYASTFADVLSNSWGGGLPSAALDSAFQYALENGRGGLGCPIFFAAGNDGNPAVGNPARN
;
A
#
# COMPACT_ATOMS: atom_id res chain seq x y z
N MET A 1 -21.63 -3.56 30.78
CA MET A 1 -20.34 -3.47 30.07
C MET A 1 -19.20 -2.98 30.97
N VAL A 2 -19.35 -1.84 31.67
CA VAL A 2 -18.37 -1.33 32.66
C VAL A 2 -18.01 -2.38 33.74
N ALA A 3 -18.98 -3.22 34.14
CA ALA A 3 -18.78 -4.27 35.15
C ALA A 3 -17.87 -5.43 34.71
N VAL A 4 -17.76 -5.73 33.40
CA VAL A 4 -16.92 -6.85 32.91
C VAL A 4 -15.43 -6.44 32.89
N VAL A 5 -15.17 -5.16 32.61
CA VAL A 5 -13.81 -4.59 32.62
C VAL A 5 -13.30 -4.37 34.05
N LEU A 6 -14.17 -3.96 34.98
CA LEU A 6 -13.85 -3.91 36.41
C LEU A 6 -13.55 -5.30 37.00
N ALA A 7 -14.24 -6.35 36.52
CA ALA A 7 -14.00 -7.71 36.97
C ALA A 7 -12.66 -8.31 36.48
N LEU A 8 -12.19 -7.91 35.30
CA LEU A 8 -10.86 -8.30 34.77
C LEU A 8 -9.73 -7.48 35.41
N ALA A 9 -9.96 -6.18 35.68
CA ALA A 9 -9.01 -5.34 36.41
C ALA A 9 -8.77 -5.82 37.86
N ALA A 10 -9.76 -6.46 38.48
CA ALA A 10 -9.65 -7.04 39.82
C ALA A 10 -8.77 -8.32 39.89
N GLN A 11 -8.35 -8.88 38.75
CA GLN A 11 -7.46 -10.06 38.69
C GLN A 11 -5.96 -9.72 38.53
N GLY A 12 -5.56 -8.46 38.64
CA GLY A 12 -4.16 -8.08 38.85
C GLY A 12 -3.28 -7.90 37.62
N GLU A 13 -3.81 -8.05 36.40
CA GLU A 13 -3.16 -7.56 35.18
C GLU A 13 -4.13 -6.63 34.44
N ALA A 14 -3.90 -5.32 34.53
CA ALA A 14 -4.54 -4.38 33.62
C ALA A 14 -4.08 -4.73 32.20
N SER A 15 -4.93 -5.41 31.45
CA SER A 15 -4.65 -5.81 30.07
C SER A 15 -4.39 -4.57 29.22
N ASP A 16 -3.23 -4.50 28.55
CA ASP A 16 -2.93 -3.40 27.64
C ASP A 16 -3.95 -3.37 26.51
N CYS A 17 -4.82 -2.36 26.56
CA CYS A 17 -5.84 -2.18 25.55
C CYS A 17 -6.14 -0.69 25.34
N TYR A 18 -6.68 -0.38 24.17
CA TYR A 18 -7.34 0.89 23.90
C TYR A 18 -8.76 0.64 23.40
N TYR A 19 -9.64 1.64 23.43
CA TYR A 19 -10.99 1.51 22.88
C TYR A 19 -11.06 1.98 21.43
N TYR A 20 -11.58 1.11 20.56
CA TYR A 20 -11.94 1.44 19.19
C TYR A 20 -13.43 1.16 18.99
N ASN A 21 -14.20 2.16 18.58
CA ASN A 21 -15.66 2.06 18.40
C ASN A 21 -16.38 1.43 19.60
N GLY A 22 -16.00 1.84 20.82
CA GLY A 22 -16.59 1.36 22.06
C GLY A 22 -16.22 -0.08 22.47
N ARG A 23 -15.28 -0.72 21.75
CA ARG A 23 -14.79 -2.08 22.07
C ARG A 23 -13.30 -2.04 22.42
N PRO A 24 -12.86 -2.82 23.43
CA PRO A 24 -11.45 -2.92 23.74
C PRO A 24 -10.69 -3.66 22.63
N VAL A 25 -9.55 -3.10 22.23
CA VAL A 25 -8.57 -3.71 21.33
C VAL A 25 -7.33 -4.00 22.16
N PHE A 26 -7.03 -5.29 22.34
CA PHE A 26 -5.91 -5.75 23.15
C PHE A 26 -4.60 -5.69 22.38
N LEU A 27 -3.54 -5.26 23.07
CA LEU A 27 -2.18 -5.19 22.57
C LEU A 27 -1.32 -6.23 23.30
N ARG A 28 -0.34 -6.79 22.60
CA ARG A 28 0.65 -7.68 23.22
C ARG A 28 1.95 -6.92 23.43
N ARG A 29 2.39 -6.72 24.67
CA ARG A 29 3.73 -6.15 24.94
C ARG A 29 4.81 -7.03 24.32
N ASP A 30 5.80 -6.41 23.69
CA ASP A 30 7.03 -7.09 23.31
C ASP A 30 7.91 -7.27 24.57
N PRO A 31 8.41 -8.49 24.85
CA PRO A 31 9.13 -8.78 26.09
C PRO A 31 10.59 -8.31 26.10
N SER A 32 11.16 -7.82 24.98
CA SER A 32 12.58 -7.46 24.88
C SER A 32 12.85 -6.07 24.31
N LEU A 33 11.80 -5.37 23.86
CA LEU A 33 11.94 -4.05 23.23
C LEU A 33 11.48 -2.91 24.14
N VAL A 34 12.25 -1.82 24.10
CA VAL A 34 11.93 -0.56 24.78
C VAL A 34 11.98 0.58 23.77
N GLY A 35 10.92 1.37 23.72
CA GLY A 35 10.92 2.64 23.01
C GLY A 35 11.65 3.68 23.85
N MET A 36 12.52 4.48 23.24
CA MET A 36 13.32 5.48 23.94
C MET A 36 13.24 6.82 23.20
N ASP A 37 13.08 7.87 23.97
CA ASP A 37 13.14 9.25 23.50
C ASP A 37 14.25 9.98 24.25
N PHE A 38 15.15 10.60 23.49
CA PHE A 38 16.37 11.22 23.98
C PHE A 38 16.25 12.74 23.99
N ALA A 39 16.89 13.37 24.98
CA ALA A 39 16.87 14.83 25.15
C ALA A 39 17.53 15.60 23.99
N VAL A 40 18.40 14.94 23.24
CA VAL A 40 19.07 15.48 22.05
C VAL A 40 18.99 14.46 20.92
N ALA A 41 19.03 14.93 19.67
CA ALA A 41 19.17 14.04 18.53
C ALA A 41 20.51 13.27 18.65
N MET A 42 20.44 11.94 18.67
CA MET A 42 21.61 11.07 18.83
C MET A 42 21.82 10.21 17.59
N ALA A 43 23.08 9.97 17.23
CA ALA A 43 23.42 8.94 16.26
C ALA A 43 23.15 7.54 16.85
N PRO A 44 22.78 6.53 16.04
CA PRO A 44 22.52 5.17 16.54
C PRO A 44 23.67 4.55 17.34
N ALA A 45 24.92 4.91 17.04
CA ALA A 45 26.09 4.47 17.81
C ALA A 45 26.08 5.03 19.24
N SER A 46 25.68 6.30 19.42
CA SER A 46 25.58 6.95 20.72
C SER A 46 24.42 6.38 21.55
N VAL A 47 23.33 5.95 20.90
CA VAL A 47 22.22 5.26 21.56
C VAL A 47 22.71 3.96 22.19
N ARG A 48 23.49 3.14 21.48
CA ARG A 48 24.04 1.88 22.01
C ARG A 48 24.92 2.04 23.25
N ALA A 49 25.44 3.23 23.54
CA ALA A 49 26.22 3.50 24.74
C ALA A 49 25.37 3.76 26.01
N VAL A 50 24.04 3.72 25.89
CA VAL A 50 23.10 3.90 27.01
C VAL A 50 22.95 2.59 27.79
N ARG A 51 22.96 2.73 29.11
CA ARG A 51 22.92 1.61 30.06
C ARG A 51 22.29 2.09 31.37
N SER A 52 21.73 1.17 32.13
CA SER A 52 21.27 1.47 33.49
C SER A 52 22.43 1.96 34.38
N PRO A 53 22.15 2.70 35.47
CA PRO A 53 23.18 3.19 36.39
C PRO A 53 24.07 2.10 36.99
N ASP A 54 23.54 0.91 37.22
CA ASP A 54 24.27 -0.29 37.69
C ASP A 54 24.97 -1.07 36.56
N GLY A 55 24.74 -0.68 35.30
CA GLY A 55 25.29 -1.35 34.11
C GLY A 55 24.64 -2.70 33.77
N LEU A 56 23.61 -3.14 34.49
CA LEU A 56 22.98 -4.45 34.30
C LEU A 56 22.07 -4.53 33.07
N VAL A 57 21.47 -3.41 32.68
CA VAL A 57 20.61 -3.29 31.50
C VAL A 57 21.34 -2.48 30.45
N THR A 58 21.55 -3.10 29.29
CA THR A 58 22.29 -2.50 28.17
C THR A 58 21.44 -2.51 26.90
N ILE A 59 21.77 -1.63 25.94
CA ILE A 59 21.15 -1.65 24.61
C ILE A 59 21.99 -2.55 23.70
N GLU A 60 21.42 -3.68 23.31
CA GLU A 60 22.06 -4.64 22.40
C GLU A 60 22.00 -4.13 20.96
N LYS A 61 20.83 -3.65 20.54
CA LYS A 61 20.57 -3.26 19.16
C LYS A 61 19.57 -2.11 19.09
N VAL A 62 19.83 -1.16 18.19
CA VAL A 62 18.82 -0.21 17.73
C VAL A 62 18.04 -0.91 16.61
N VAL A 63 16.77 -1.21 16.87
CA VAL A 63 15.88 -1.97 15.98
C VAL A 63 15.24 -1.05 14.94
N ALA A 64 14.83 0.15 15.36
CA ALA A 64 14.22 1.14 14.46
C ALA A 64 14.50 2.56 14.94
N ARG A 65 14.55 3.49 13.99
CA ARG A 65 14.41 4.93 14.25
C ARG A 65 12.94 5.30 14.03
N LEU A 66 12.36 6.05 14.95
CA LEU A 66 10.95 6.43 14.91
C LEU A 66 10.76 7.84 14.32
N PRO A 67 9.53 8.21 13.91
CA PRO A 67 9.20 9.57 13.53
C PRO A 67 9.58 10.57 14.66
N ARG A 68 10.12 11.72 14.25
CA ARG A 68 10.78 12.76 15.07
C ARG A 68 12.22 12.42 15.51
N PRO A 69 13.17 13.38 15.41
CA PRO A 69 14.55 13.17 15.84
C PRO A 69 14.65 12.73 17.31
N GLY A 70 15.55 11.79 17.60
CA GLY A 70 15.83 11.36 18.98
C GLY A 70 14.90 10.26 19.51
N ARG A 71 14.04 9.64 18.69
CA ARG A 71 13.22 8.48 19.09
C ARG A 71 13.69 7.18 18.44
N PHE A 72 13.83 6.14 19.26
CA PHE A 72 14.35 4.84 18.84
C PHE A 72 13.59 3.69 19.48
N VAL A 73 13.61 2.54 18.81
CA VAL A 73 13.24 1.25 19.38
C VAL A 73 14.53 0.48 19.64
N CYS A 74 14.72 0.06 20.88
CA CYS A 74 15.95 -0.57 21.33
C CYS A 74 15.64 -1.97 21.85
N GLN A 75 16.39 -2.95 21.37
CA GLN A 75 16.49 -4.25 22.01
C GLN A 75 17.41 -4.13 23.21
N ILE A 76 16.89 -4.50 24.37
CA ILE A 76 17.65 -4.44 25.61
C ILE A 76 18.16 -5.82 25.99
N ARG A 77 19.27 -5.84 26.70
CA ARG A 77 19.82 -7.02 27.36
C ARG A 77 19.92 -6.74 28.85
N GLY A 78 19.05 -7.38 29.63
CA GLY A 78 19.06 -7.39 31.09
C GLY A 78 19.38 -8.79 31.60
N ALA A 79 20.00 -8.89 32.78
CA ALA A 79 20.57 -10.11 33.36
C ALA A 79 19.64 -11.33 33.26
N GLN A 80 20.24 -12.46 32.86
CA GLN A 80 19.64 -13.78 32.99
C GLN A 80 19.08 -13.96 34.41
N GLY A 81 17.75 -13.88 34.57
CA GLY A 81 17.00 -14.20 35.78
C GLY A 81 16.92 -13.11 36.85
N SER A 82 15.99 -12.15 36.72
CA SER A 82 15.04 -11.71 37.80
C SER A 82 14.40 -10.33 37.60
N GLU A 83 14.90 -9.46 36.71
CA GLU A 83 14.25 -8.16 36.47
C GLU A 83 13.09 -8.26 35.47
N ASN A 84 11.91 -7.78 35.87
CA ASN A 84 10.76 -7.62 34.97
C ASN A 84 11.06 -6.48 33.97
N LEU A 85 10.71 -6.61 32.68
CA LEU A 85 10.94 -5.59 31.63
C LEU A 85 10.52 -4.17 32.05
N ALA A 86 9.48 -4.05 32.87
CA ALA A 86 9.07 -2.77 33.44
C ALA A 86 10.17 -2.10 34.28
N GLN A 87 10.87 -2.86 35.12
CA GLN A 87 11.99 -2.38 35.94
C GLN A 87 13.20 -2.02 35.07
N ALA A 88 13.51 -2.84 34.06
CA ALA A 88 14.60 -2.55 33.13
C ALA A 88 14.35 -1.22 32.38
N ARG A 89 13.10 -0.98 31.97
CA ARG A 89 12.67 0.27 31.34
C ARG A 89 12.79 1.49 32.28
N GLU A 90 12.40 1.34 33.54
CA GLU A 90 12.56 2.39 34.55
C GLU A 90 14.03 2.68 34.87
N SER A 91 14.87 1.66 34.89
CA SER A 91 16.32 1.80 35.13
C SER A 91 17.00 2.55 33.99
N LEU A 92 16.68 2.22 32.74
CA LEU A 92 17.18 2.94 31.56
C LEU A 92 16.72 4.40 31.51
N ALA A 93 15.53 4.72 32.02
CA ALA A 93 15.03 6.09 32.11
C ALA A 93 15.85 6.98 33.07
N ARG A 94 16.74 6.41 33.89
CA ARG A 94 17.64 7.16 34.78
C ARG A 94 18.94 7.61 34.12
N ASP A 95 19.24 7.15 32.91
CA ASP A 95 20.37 7.71 32.15
C ASP A 95 20.04 9.16 31.75
N PRO A 96 20.93 10.13 32.03
CA PRO A 96 20.63 11.56 31.82
C PRO A 96 20.38 11.94 30.36
N ARG A 97 20.74 11.08 29.40
CA ARG A 97 20.46 11.29 27.97
C ARG A 97 19.02 10.94 27.62
N VAL A 98 18.37 10.10 28.40
CA VAL A 98 17.03 9.56 28.14
C VAL A 98 15.99 10.50 28.72
N ARG A 99 15.14 11.08 27.87
CA ARG A 99 13.99 11.88 28.30
C ARG A 99 12.89 10.96 28.83
N ARG A 100 12.59 9.87 28.09
CA ARG A 100 11.51 8.96 28.44
C ARG A 100 11.69 7.60 27.78
N THR A 101 11.11 6.58 28.41
CA THR A 101 10.99 5.24 27.85
C THR A 101 9.53 4.80 27.73
N TYR A 102 9.24 3.93 26.75
CA TYR A 102 7.89 3.49 26.39
C TYR A 102 7.83 1.97 26.25
N PRO A 103 6.70 1.32 26.59
CA PRO A 103 6.43 -0.04 26.13
C PRO A 103 6.38 -0.08 24.59
N VAL A 104 6.88 -1.18 24.04
CA VAL A 104 6.68 -1.53 22.63
C VAL A 104 5.68 -2.68 22.58
N PHE A 105 4.76 -2.62 21.65
CA PHE A 105 3.73 -3.62 21.46
C PHE A 105 3.90 -4.35 20.13
N ARG A 106 3.20 -5.46 19.99
CA ARG A 106 2.96 -6.16 18.73
C ARG A 106 1.47 -6.22 18.48
N ASN A 107 1.09 -5.98 17.23
CA ASN A 107 -0.26 -6.26 16.78
C ASN A 107 -0.50 -7.78 16.89
N PRO A 108 -1.51 -8.25 17.64
CA PRO A 108 -1.75 -9.68 17.85
C PRO A 108 -2.04 -10.47 16.57
N LYS A 109 -2.52 -9.80 15.51
CA LYS A 109 -2.91 -10.45 14.26
C LYS A 109 -1.71 -10.78 13.36
N ASN A 110 -0.75 -9.88 13.26
CA ASN A 110 0.35 -9.99 12.29
C ASN A 110 1.76 -9.87 12.90
N GLY A 111 1.87 -9.60 14.20
CA GLY A 111 3.14 -9.53 14.91
C GLY A 111 3.97 -8.26 14.67
N LEU A 112 3.51 -7.35 13.82
CA LEU A 112 4.19 -6.08 13.53
C LEU A 112 4.28 -5.20 14.77
N LEU A 113 5.39 -4.48 14.91
CA LEU A 113 5.61 -3.58 16.03
C LEU A 113 4.61 -2.42 16.01
N VAL A 114 4.10 -2.08 17.19
CA VAL A 114 3.22 -0.95 17.46
C VAL A 114 3.81 -0.14 18.61
N PHE A 115 3.94 1.17 18.42
CA PHE A 115 4.58 2.09 19.35
C PHE A 115 3.53 3.03 19.93
N VAL A 116 3.48 3.15 21.25
CA VAL A 116 2.62 4.09 21.96
C VAL A 116 3.49 5.20 22.55
N PHE A 117 3.32 6.43 22.08
CA PHE A 117 4.07 7.58 22.58
C PHE A 117 3.39 8.25 23.79
N ASP A 118 3.88 9.42 24.16
CA ASP A 118 3.33 10.32 25.16
C ASP A 118 2.17 11.16 24.61
N GLU A 119 1.40 10.65 23.66
CA GLU A 119 0.35 11.41 22.96
C GLU A 119 -0.92 10.57 22.77
N ILE A 120 -2.07 11.22 22.91
CA ILE A 120 -3.39 10.68 22.55
C ILE A 120 -4.07 11.63 21.57
N ILE A 121 -4.94 11.07 20.74
CA ILE A 121 -5.79 11.80 19.81
C ILE A 121 -7.21 11.68 20.33
N VAL A 122 -7.93 12.80 20.39
CA VAL A 122 -9.33 12.82 20.84
C VAL A 122 -10.19 13.57 19.83
N GLN A 123 -11.38 13.05 19.53
CA GLN A 123 -12.43 13.82 18.89
C GLN A 123 -13.50 14.15 19.92
N SER A 124 -13.70 15.45 20.15
CA SER A 124 -14.72 15.97 21.06
C SER A 124 -16.14 15.73 20.55
N ARG A 125 -17.13 15.65 21.46
CA ARG A 125 -18.55 15.72 21.08
C ARG A 125 -18.95 17.16 20.72
N PRO A 126 -20.03 17.35 19.94
CA PRO A 126 -20.60 18.68 19.73
C PRO A 126 -20.85 19.41 21.06
N GLY A 127 -20.33 20.64 21.16
CA GLY A 127 -20.45 21.47 22.36
C GLY A 127 -19.39 21.26 23.44
N VAL A 128 -18.50 20.27 23.29
CA VAL A 128 -17.34 20.06 24.18
C VAL A 128 -16.14 20.82 23.61
N GLY A 129 -15.64 21.81 24.35
CA GLY A 129 -14.51 22.63 23.95
C GLY A 129 -13.17 22.18 24.55
N PRO A 130 -12.06 22.84 24.16
CA PRO A 130 -10.73 22.61 24.76
C PRO A 130 -10.74 22.74 26.28
N ASP A 131 -11.46 23.73 26.82
CA ASP A 131 -11.54 23.97 28.27
C ASP A 131 -12.20 22.81 29.03
N ASP A 132 -13.18 22.13 28.43
CA ASP A 132 -13.83 20.96 29.02
C ASP A 132 -12.87 19.77 29.07
N LEU A 133 -12.10 19.56 27.98
CA LEU A 133 -11.07 18.53 27.90
C LEU A 133 -9.93 18.81 28.91
N THR A 134 -9.45 20.05 28.98
CA THR A 134 -8.43 20.46 29.97
C THR A 134 -8.94 20.28 31.40
N ARG A 135 -10.21 20.59 31.67
CA ARG A 135 -10.81 20.39 33.00
C ARG A 135 -10.92 18.90 33.36
N PHE A 136 -11.27 18.04 32.40
CA PHE A 136 -11.41 16.59 32.64
C PHE A 136 -10.13 15.96 33.21
N SER A 137 -8.97 16.45 32.78
CA SER A 137 -7.67 15.97 33.25
C SER A 137 -6.88 17.00 34.04
N SER A 138 -7.52 17.99 34.68
CA SER A 138 -6.80 19.07 35.37
C SER A 138 -5.99 18.61 36.58
N SER A 139 -6.32 17.44 37.15
CA SER A 139 -5.54 16.79 38.22
C SER A 139 -4.45 15.85 37.69
N ARG A 140 -4.39 15.65 36.37
CA ARG A 140 -3.42 14.82 35.67
C ARG A 140 -2.47 15.73 34.87
N ASP A 141 -1.30 15.20 34.57
CA ASP A 141 -0.28 15.87 33.76
C ASP A 141 -0.59 15.69 32.26
N VAL A 142 -1.70 16.26 31.78
CA VAL A 142 -2.17 16.13 30.39
C VAL A 142 -2.42 17.51 29.80
N GLU A 143 -1.88 17.76 28.60
CA GLU A 143 -1.90 19.07 27.94
C GLU A 143 -2.40 18.95 26.50
N ILE A 144 -3.29 19.84 26.05
CA ILE A 144 -3.61 19.97 24.62
C ILE A 144 -2.44 20.67 23.93
N ILE A 145 -1.78 19.98 23.01
CA ILE A 145 -0.60 20.50 22.31
C ILE A 145 -0.89 20.92 20.87
N GLU A 146 -1.97 20.40 20.28
CA GLU A 146 -2.38 20.76 18.93
C GLU A 146 -3.89 20.63 18.76
N ARG A 147 -4.48 21.57 18.03
CA ARG A 147 -5.81 21.44 17.44
C ARG A 147 -5.64 21.08 15.97
N ASN A 148 -6.27 20.00 15.51
CA ASN A 148 -6.09 19.54 14.14
C ASN A 148 -6.63 20.59 13.15
N ARG A 149 -5.78 20.97 12.18
CA ARG A 149 -6.08 22.01 11.18
C ARG A 149 -7.18 21.65 10.18
N TYR A 150 -7.44 20.35 9.99
CA TYR A 150 -8.40 19.82 9.03
C TYR A 150 -9.69 19.30 9.70
N ALA A 151 -9.61 19.00 11.00
CA ALA A 151 -10.75 18.54 11.81
C ALA A 151 -10.77 19.35 13.13
N PRO A 152 -11.47 20.50 13.18
CA PRO A 152 -11.40 21.42 14.32
C PRO A 152 -11.91 20.88 15.67
N ASP A 153 -12.60 19.75 15.67
CA ASP A 153 -13.08 19.02 16.84
C ASP A 153 -12.14 17.90 17.29
N VAL A 154 -11.02 17.71 16.57
CA VAL A 154 -9.94 16.76 16.88
C VAL A 154 -8.75 17.49 17.51
N PHE A 155 -8.25 16.93 18.60
CA PHE A 155 -7.14 17.48 19.37
C PHE A 155 -6.06 16.42 19.61
N LEU A 156 -4.80 16.84 19.58
CA LEU A 156 -3.66 16.06 20.03
C LEU A 156 -3.31 16.50 21.45
N LEU A 157 -3.33 15.55 22.38
CA LEU A 157 -3.00 15.80 23.79
C LEU A 157 -1.71 15.07 24.14
N ARG A 158 -0.81 15.75 24.84
CA ARG A 158 0.39 15.18 25.44
C ARG A 158 0.08 14.63 26.83
N VAL A 159 0.46 13.37 27.05
CA VAL A 159 0.39 12.68 28.33
C VAL A 159 1.75 12.80 29.01
N GLY A 160 1.87 13.69 29.98
CA GLY A 160 3.09 13.92 30.74
C GLY A 160 3.51 12.75 31.64
N PRO A 161 4.74 12.77 32.17
CA PRO A 161 5.30 11.66 32.95
C PRO A 161 4.55 11.37 34.25
N LYS A 162 3.79 12.32 34.80
CA LYS A 162 3.02 12.13 36.04
C LYS A 162 1.56 11.68 35.81
N ALA A 163 1.11 11.60 34.56
CA ALA A 163 -0.29 11.30 34.25
C ALA A 163 -0.65 9.83 34.46
N GLY A 164 0.30 8.92 34.22
CA GLY A 164 0.07 7.47 34.17
C GLY A 164 0.40 6.89 32.80
N SER A 165 -0.18 5.74 32.47
CA SER A 165 -0.02 5.13 31.14
C SER A 165 -0.78 5.91 30.08
N THR A 166 -0.17 6.10 28.89
CA THR A 166 -0.88 6.69 27.73
C THR A 166 -2.14 5.90 27.37
N LEU A 167 -2.11 4.57 27.48
CA LEU A 167 -3.28 3.72 27.23
C LEU A 167 -4.40 3.98 28.24
N GLU A 168 -4.05 4.14 29.52
CA GLU A 168 -5.03 4.44 30.58
C GLU A 168 -5.69 5.79 30.34
N ILE A 169 -4.90 6.82 30.05
CA ILE A 169 -5.42 8.16 29.78
C ILE A 169 -6.30 8.16 28.53
N ALA A 170 -5.88 7.50 27.43
CA ALA A 170 -6.73 7.36 26.25
C ALA A 170 -8.09 6.71 26.58
N ASN A 171 -8.08 5.66 27.41
CA ASN A 171 -9.29 4.96 27.83
C ASN A 171 -10.18 5.82 28.73
N GLU A 172 -9.61 6.61 29.64
CA GLU A 172 -10.36 7.57 30.47
C GLU A 172 -11.11 8.57 29.59
N TYR A 173 -10.47 9.15 28.57
CA TYR A 173 -11.12 10.05 27.62
C TYR A 173 -12.19 9.35 26.78
N ALA A 174 -11.91 8.13 26.28
CA ALA A 174 -12.84 7.39 25.44
C ALA A 174 -14.14 7.03 26.18
N LEU A 175 -14.04 6.82 27.49
CA LEU A 175 -15.17 6.44 28.36
C LEU A 175 -15.80 7.63 29.10
N SER A 176 -15.23 8.83 28.98
CA SER A 176 -15.66 10.04 29.72
C SER A 176 -17.05 10.55 29.34
N GLY A 177 -17.53 10.21 28.14
CA GLY A 177 -18.71 10.82 27.52
C GLY A 177 -18.44 12.19 26.87
N LEU A 178 -17.25 12.79 27.06
CA LEU A 178 -16.86 14.06 26.43
C LEU A 178 -16.40 13.89 24.97
N CYS A 179 -15.92 12.69 24.63
CA CYS A 179 -15.38 12.38 23.32
C CYS A 179 -16.32 11.48 22.51
N LEU A 180 -16.29 11.63 21.18
CA LEU A 180 -16.80 10.62 20.25
C LEU A 180 -15.90 9.38 20.27
N TRP A 181 -14.59 9.61 20.27
CA TRP A 181 -13.55 8.61 20.48
C TRP A 181 -12.27 9.27 21.04
N ALA A 182 -11.44 8.46 21.68
CA ALA A 182 -10.10 8.82 22.09
C ALA A 182 -9.20 7.60 22.03
N GLU A 183 -8.00 7.76 21.48
CA GLU A 183 -7.05 6.68 21.28
C GLU A 183 -5.61 7.15 21.41
N PRO A 184 -4.65 6.26 21.71
CA PRO A 184 -3.24 6.60 21.67
C PRO A 184 -2.80 7.03 20.26
N ASN A 185 -1.90 7.99 20.18
CA ASN A 185 -1.23 8.34 18.92
C ASN A 185 -0.17 7.27 18.61
N PHE A 186 -0.56 6.25 17.86
CA PHE A 186 0.32 5.12 17.51
C PHE A 186 1.29 5.48 16.38
N ALA A 187 2.48 4.86 16.42
CA ALA A 187 3.27 4.59 15.21
C ALA A 187 3.46 3.07 15.08
N GLY A 188 3.90 2.58 13.94
CA GLY A 188 4.06 1.13 13.74
C GLY A 188 5.09 0.76 12.69
N GLN A 189 5.47 -0.51 12.72
CA GLN A 189 6.19 -1.17 11.63
C GLN A 189 5.20 -1.53 10.52
N ILE A 190 5.63 -1.32 9.28
CA ILE A 190 4.93 -1.77 8.08
C ILE A 190 5.62 -3.05 7.59
N ALA A 191 4.83 -4.04 7.16
CA ALA A 191 5.38 -5.18 6.43
C ALA A 191 5.62 -4.75 4.98
N LYS A 192 6.85 -4.84 4.49
CA LYS A 192 7.12 -4.80 3.05
C LYS A 192 6.85 -6.20 2.51
N SER A 193 5.88 -6.33 1.61
CA SER A 193 5.64 -7.60 0.91
C SER A 193 6.70 -7.74 -0.18
N SER A 194 7.45 -8.84 -0.18
CA SER A 194 8.34 -9.18 -1.29
C SER A 194 7.76 -10.33 -2.10
N VAL A 195 8.19 -10.45 -3.34
CA VAL A 195 7.90 -11.59 -4.20
C VAL A 195 9.11 -12.51 -4.34
N ASN A 196 8.90 -13.76 -4.75
CA ASN A 196 9.97 -14.76 -4.88
C ASN A 196 10.60 -14.85 -6.29
N ASP A 197 10.21 -13.92 -7.18
CA ASP A 197 10.57 -13.93 -8.59
C ASP A 197 12.06 -13.61 -8.80
N PRO A 198 12.83 -14.42 -9.57
CA PRO A 198 14.29 -14.34 -9.63
C PRO A 198 14.85 -13.00 -10.11
N TYR A 199 14.12 -12.28 -10.97
CA TYR A 199 14.56 -10.98 -11.49
C TYR A 199 13.96 -9.79 -10.75
N PHE A 200 13.15 -9.97 -9.70
CA PHE A 200 12.59 -8.88 -8.90
C PHE A 200 13.67 -7.92 -8.36
N SER A 201 14.83 -8.47 -7.97
CA SER A 201 15.97 -7.65 -7.51
C SER A 201 16.49 -6.65 -8.55
N GLN A 202 16.17 -6.81 -9.84
CA GLN A 202 16.55 -5.90 -10.92
C GLN A 202 15.46 -4.85 -11.24
N GLN A 203 14.24 -5.04 -10.72
CA GLN A 203 13.08 -4.19 -10.97
C GLN A 203 13.08 -2.96 -10.05
N TRP A 204 14.07 -2.09 -10.26
CA TRP A 204 14.24 -0.85 -9.49
C TRP A 204 12.99 0.03 -9.47
N HIS A 205 12.16 -0.01 -10.52
CA HIS A 205 10.93 0.77 -10.58
C HIS A 205 9.88 0.33 -9.55
N LEU A 206 9.97 -0.90 -9.03
CA LEU A 206 9.07 -1.44 -8.00
C LEU A 206 9.63 -1.26 -6.58
N ASP A 207 10.93 -1.51 -6.40
CA ASP A 207 11.64 -1.35 -5.12
C ASP A 207 13.10 -0.95 -5.40
N ASN A 208 13.46 0.31 -5.12
CA ASN A 208 14.77 0.87 -5.39
C ASN A 208 15.59 0.98 -4.11
N VAL A 209 16.49 0.03 -3.94
CA VAL A 209 17.50 0.02 -2.85
C VAL A 209 18.85 0.56 -3.32
N GLY A 210 18.92 1.17 -4.50
CA GLY A 210 20.15 1.64 -5.15
C GLY A 210 20.86 0.57 -5.98
N GLN A 211 20.20 -0.55 -6.27
CA GLN A 211 20.79 -1.73 -6.95
C GLN A 211 21.30 -1.45 -8.37
N THR A 212 20.77 -0.42 -9.03
CA THR A 212 21.16 0.02 -10.39
C THR A 212 21.98 1.31 -10.40
N GLY A 213 22.43 1.79 -9.23
CA GLY A 213 23.14 3.06 -9.10
C GLY A 213 22.23 4.31 -9.11
N GLY A 214 20.91 4.11 -9.05
CA GLY A 214 19.91 5.18 -8.86
C GLY A 214 19.87 5.72 -7.43
N THR A 215 18.95 6.67 -7.19
CA THR A 215 18.66 7.17 -5.83
C THR A 215 17.76 6.17 -5.13
N PRO A 216 18.13 5.61 -3.97
CA PRO A 216 17.24 4.74 -3.20
C PRO A 216 15.91 5.44 -2.91
N ASP A 217 14.81 4.68 -2.84
CA ASP A 217 13.44 5.19 -2.61
C ASP A 217 12.85 5.97 -3.81
N ALA A 218 13.56 6.03 -4.95
CA ALA A 218 13.03 6.56 -6.20
C ALA A 218 12.37 5.42 -7.00
N ASP A 219 11.19 5.00 -6.56
CA ASP A 219 10.36 3.92 -7.10
C ASP A 219 8.85 4.19 -6.84
N VAL A 220 7.99 3.20 -7.06
CA VAL A 220 6.53 3.31 -6.88
C VAL A 220 6.02 2.69 -5.56
N ASP A 221 6.91 2.35 -4.61
CA ASP A 221 6.57 1.71 -3.34
C ASP A 221 5.72 0.43 -3.51
N ALA A 222 6.06 -0.42 -4.49
CA ALA A 222 5.27 -1.61 -4.82
C ALA A 222 5.17 -2.61 -3.64
N PRO A 223 6.27 -2.97 -2.93
CA PRO A 223 6.22 -3.84 -1.75
C PRO A 223 5.24 -3.38 -0.65
N GLU A 224 5.15 -2.07 -0.45
CA GLU A 224 4.25 -1.44 0.50
C GLU A 224 2.80 -1.53 0.02
N ALA A 225 2.54 -1.23 -1.25
CA ALA A 225 1.22 -1.38 -1.87
C ALA A 225 0.73 -2.84 -1.83
N TRP A 226 1.60 -3.81 -2.11
CA TRP A 226 1.28 -5.25 -2.07
C TRP A 226 0.91 -5.76 -0.67
N ALA A 227 1.33 -5.06 0.40
CA ALA A 227 0.87 -5.34 1.75
C ALA A 227 -0.62 -4.98 1.97
N ILE A 228 -1.19 -4.14 1.10
CA ILE A 228 -2.63 -3.83 1.04
C ILE A 228 -3.31 -4.77 0.04
N THR A 229 -2.85 -4.77 -1.21
CA THR A 229 -3.32 -5.69 -2.26
C THR A 229 -2.32 -5.77 -3.42
N PRO A 230 -2.07 -6.97 -3.98
CA PRO A 230 -1.33 -7.14 -5.23
C PRO A 230 -2.21 -7.06 -6.49
N GLY A 231 -3.47 -6.65 -6.34
CA GLY A 231 -4.49 -6.69 -7.40
C GLY A 231 -5.50 -7.82 -7.20
N SER A 232 -6.44 -7.94 -8.13
CA SER A 232 -7.50 -8.95 -8.12
C SER A 232 -7.72 -9.49 -9.52
N PRO A 233 -7.98 -10.80 -9.70
CA PRO A 233 -8.33 -11.35 -11.00
C PRO A 233 -9.67 -10.83 -11.55
N ASP A 234 -10.45 -10.12 -10.73
CA ASP A 234 -11.67 -9.41 -11.16
C ASP A 234 -11.36 -8.06 -11.84
N VAL A 235 -10.11 -7.59 -11.78
CA VAL A 235 -9.67 -6.37 -12.45
C VAL A 235 -8.95 -6.72 -13.74
N VAL A 236 -9.47 -6.23 -14.86
CA VAL A 236 -8.93 -6.49 -16.20
C VAL A 236 -8.25 -5.23 -16.75
N ILE A 237 -7.01 -5.37 -17.23
CA ILE A 237 -6.23 -4.29 -17.84
C ILE A 237 -6.09 -4.60 -19.33
N ALA A 238 -6.65 -3.75 -20.18
CA ALA A 238 -6.48 -3.84 -21.62
C ALA A 238 -5.18 -3.17 -22.06
N PHE A 239 -4.40 -3.85 -22.88
CA PHE A 239 -3.19 -3.33 -23.51
C PHE A 239 -3.45 -3.20 -25.01
N LEU A 240 -3.70 -1.96 -25.44
CA LEU A 240 -3.85 -1.64 -26.85
C LEU A 240 -2.45 -1.44 -27.44
N ASP A 241 -1.89 -2.50 -28.02
CA ASP A 241 -0.47 -2.59 -28.40
C ASP A 241 -0.22 -3.52 -29.62
N ASP A 242 1.00 -4.07 -29.78
CA ASP A 242 1.36 -5.01 -30.87
C ASP A 242 0.95 -6.48 -30.64
N GLY A 243 0.14 -6.73 -29.61
CA GLY A 243 -0.25 -8.05 -29.13
C GLY A 243 0.49 -8.47 -27.86
N CYS A 244 0.24 -9.68 -27.37
CA CYS A 244 0.89 -10.20 -26.16
C CYS A 244 1.22 -11.68 -26.33
N GLU A 245 2.36 -12.14 -25.82
CA GLU A 245 2.72 -13.55 -25.82
C GLU A 245 1.81 -14.36 -24.89
N LEU A 246 0.72 -14.89 -25.44
CA LEU A 246 -0.36 -15.51 -24.66
C LEU A 246 0.10 -16.73 -23.86
N ASN A 247 1.14 -17.42 -24.33
CA ASN A 247 1.70 -18.62 -23.71
C ASN A 247 3.03 -18.37 -22.95
N HIS A 248 3.40 -17.10 -22.70
CA HIS A 248 4.59 -16.78 -21.92
C HIS A 248 4.46 -17.33 -20.49
N GLU A 249 5.51 -17.99 -20.00
CA GLU A 249 5.50 -18.71 -18.72
C GLU A 249 5.12 -17.82 -17.52
N ASP A 250 5.46 -16.54 -17.63
CA ASP A 250 5.26 -15.53 -16.59
C ASP A 250 4.01 -14.64 -16.80
N LEU A 251 3.24 -14.87 -17.87
CA LEU A 251 2.03 -14.09 -18.20
C LEU A 251 0.78 -14.94 -18.33
N ALA A 252 0.90 -16.17 -18.85
CA ALA A 252 -0.23 -17.01 -19.28
C ALA A 252 -1.29 -17.19 -18.18
N ALA A 253 -0.87 -17.29 -16.91
CA ALA A 253 -1.82 -17.45 -15.80
C ALA A 253 -2.65 -16.19 -15.50
N ASN A 254 -2.22 -15.02 -15.99
CA ASN A 254 -2.91 -13.73 -15.87
C ASN A 254 -3.59 -13.28 -17.17
N ILE A 255 -3.44 -13.99 -18.29
CA ILE A 255 -4.19 -13.67 -19.52
C ILE A 255 -5.69 -13.79 -19.27
N PHE A 256 -6.44 -12.80 -19.75
CA PHE A 256 -7.89 -12.74 -19.69
C PHE A 256 -8.50 -13.88 -20.51
N ILE A 257 -9.65 -14.36 -20.05
CA ILE A 257 -10.44 -15.37 -20.73
C ILE A 257 -11.85 -14.81 -20.86
N ASN A 258 -12.34 -14.60 -22.08
CA ASN A 258 -13.71 -14.20 -22.32
C ASN A 258 -14.64 -15.35 -21.86
N PRO A 259 -15.49 -15.15 -20.83
CA PRO A 259 -16.42 -16.19 -20.37
C PRO A 259 -17.54 -16.48 -21.39
N GLY A 260 -17.77 -15.57 -22.33
CA GLY A 260 -18.67 -15.73 -23.48
C GLY A 260 -18.17 -16.79 -24.46
N GLU A 261 -16.87 -16.75 -24.75
CA GLU A 261 -16.19 -17.57 -25.77
C GLU A 261 -15.44 -18.78 -25.21
N SER A 262 -15.49 -19.04 -23.90
CA SER A 262 -14.72 -20.13 -23.27
C SER A 262 -15.57 -21.24 -22.69
N GLY A 263 -15.04 -22.47 -22.76
CA GLY A 263 -15.60 -23.66 -22.15
C GLY A 263 -16.60 -24.39 -23.05
N SER A 264 -16.70 -25.70 -22.86
CA SER A 264 -17.55 -26.59 -23.69
C SER A 264 -17.21 -26.58 -25.19
N GLY A 265 -15.98 -26.22 -25.57
CA GLY A 265 -15.52 -26.20 -26.95
C GLY A 265 -15.82 -24.90 -27.70
N ARG A 266 -16.33 -23.87 -27.01
CA ARG A 266 -16.61 -22.54 -27.60
C ARG A 266 -15.34 -21.86 -28.08
N GLU A 267 -14.24 -22.10 -27.38
CA GLU A 267 -12.93 -21.50 -27.65
C GLU A 267 -12.36 -21.74 -29.06
N ILE A 268 -12.95 -22.64 -29.85
CA ILE A 268 -12.47 -23.05 -31.18
C ILE A 268 -13.61 -23.47 -32.14
N ASN A 269 -14.87 -23.14 -31.84
CA ASN A 269 -16.00 -23.64 -32.64
C ASN A 269 -16.25 -22.80 -33.91
N GLY A 270 -15.58 -21.64 -34.06
CA GLY A 270 -15.76 -20.72 -35.16
C GLY A 270 -17.10 -19.98 -35.11
N ILE A 271 -17.64 -19.76 -33.92
CA ILE A 271 -18.93 -19.11 -33.67
C ILE A 271 -18.72 -18.00 -32.64
N ASP A 272 -19.22 -16.81 -32.94
CA ASP A 272 -19.41 -15.74 -31.94
C ASP A 272 -20.55 -16.16 -30.99
N ASP A 273 -20.18 -16.80 -29.87
CA ASP A 273 -21.10 -17.42 -28.91
C ASP A 273 -21.75 -16.39 -27.98
N ASP A 274 -21.08 -15.26 -27.72
CA ASP A 274 -21.62 -14.18 -26.90
C ASP A 274 -22.33 -13.06 -27.69
N GLY A 275 -22.23 -13.09 -29.02
CA GLY A 275 -22.88 -12.19 -29.96
C GLY A 275 -22.29 -10.78 -29.97
N ASN A 276 -21.01 -10.63 -29.58
CA ASN A 276 -20.31 -9.35 -29.51
C ASN A 276 -19.79 -8.86 -30.88
N GLY A 277 -19.86 -9.69 -31.92
CA GLY A 277 -19.39 -9.43 -33.28
C GLY A 277 -17.99 -9.96 -33.59
N PHE A 278 -17.35 -10.68 -32.66
CA PHE A 278 -16.00 -11.20 -32.75
C PHE A 278 -16.04 -12.71 -32.51
N VAL A 279 -15.52 -13.48 -33.48
CA VAL A 279 -15.62 -14.95 -33.44
C VAL A 279 -14.45 -15.53 -32.65
N ASP A 280 -14.72 -16.31 -31.61
CA ASP A 280 -13.71 -16.99 -30.80
C ASP A 280 -12.68 -16.02 -30.18
N ASP A 281 -13.09 -14.83 -29.70
CA ASP A 281 -12.22 -13.80 -29.07
C ASP A 281 -11.75 -14.13 -27.63
N VAL A 282 -11.38 -15.39 -27.41
CA VAL A 282 -11.12 -15.98 -26.08
C VAL A 282 -10.13 -15.17 -25.24
N HIS A 283 -9.08 -14.62 -25.86
CA HIS A 283 -7.99 -13.92 -25.17
C HIS A 283 -7.83 -12.47 -25.66
N GLY A 284 -8.86 -11.89 -26.25
CA GLY A 284 -8.80 -10.58 -26.92
C GLY A 284 -8.85 -10.71 -28.44
N TRP A 285 -8.58 -9.60 -29.13
CA TRP A 285 -8.76 -9.49 -30.57
C TRP A 285 -7.61 -8.75 -31.26
N ASP A 286 -7.35 -9.12 -32.50
CA ASP A 286 -6.46 -8.41 -33.41
C ASP A 286 -7.27 -7.48 -34.32
N PHE A 287 -7.25 -6.18 -34.02
CA PHE A 287 -7.88 -5.15 -34.85
C PHE A 287 -7.03 -4.69 -36.03
N TYR A 288 -5.76 -5.11 -36.10
CA TYR A 288 -4.89 -4.85 -37.24
C TYR A 288 -5.18 -5.82 -38.39
N ASP A 289 -5.20 -7.12 -38.11
CA ASP A 289 -5.48 -8.17 -39.10
C ASP A 289 -6.96 -8.63 -39.10
N ASN A 290 -7.74 -8.17 -38.12
CA ASN A 290 -9.17 -8.47 -37.95
C ASN A 290 -9.46 -9.97 -37.76
N ASP A 291 -8.76 -10.58 -36.80
CA ASP A 291 -8.94 -11.97 -36.39
C ASP A 291 -8.79 -12.16 -34.87
N ASN A 292 -8.98 -13.40 -34.40
CA ASN A 292 -8.94 -13.75 -32.98
C ASN A 292 -7.53 -14.01 -32.43
N ASN A 293 -6.49 -13.63 -33.17
CA ASN A 293 -5.11 -13.86 -32.79
C ASN A 293 -4.45 -12.63 -32.18
N ALA A 294 -4.82 -12.31 -30.93
CA ALA A 294 -4.17 -11.23 -30.17
C ALA A 294 -2.72 -11.55 -29.71
N ASN A 295 -2.12 -12.62 -30.22
CA ASN A 295 -0.75 -12.99 -29.91
C ASN A 295 0.22 -12.00 -30.57
N HIS A 296 1.34 -11.73 -29.91
CA HIS A 296 2.40 -11.01 -30.60
C HIS A 296 2.97 -11.87 -31.74
N THR A 297 3.61 -11.24 -32.71
CA THR A 297 4.27 -11.94 -33.80
C THR A 297 5.77 -11.94 -33.53
N PHE A 298 6.43 -13.10 -33.58
CA PHE A 298 7.89 -13.16 -33.58
C PHE A 298 8.37 -13.38 -35.01
N THR A 299 8.72 -12.31 -35.71
CA THR A 299 9.51 -12.43 -36.95
C THR A 299 10.94 -11.99 -36.73
N SER A 300 11.90 -12.72 -37.29
CA SER A 300 13.32 -12.39 -37.11
C SER A 300 13.60 -11.01 -37.72
N GLY A 301 13.87 -10.01 -36.87
CA GLY A 301 14.16 -8.63 -37.29
C GLY A 301 13.03 -7.63 -37.06
N SER A 302 11.89 -8.03 -36.48
CA SER A 302 10.88 -7.10 -35.99
C SER A 302 11.16 -6.65 -34.55
N LEU A 303 10.77 -5.42 -34.22
CA LEU A 303 10.74 -4.88 -32.86
C LEU A 303 9.46 -5.32 -32.11
N GLU A 304 8.86 -6.44 -32.49
CA GLU A 304 7.59 -6.94 -31.95
C GLU A 304 7.80 -7.59 -30.58
N GLY A 305 6.86 -7.37 -29.67
CA GLY A 305 6.93 -7.79 -28.26
C GLY A 305 6.87 -6.63 -27.27
N HIS A 306 6.59 -5.43 -27.76
CA HIS A 306 6.40 -4.25 -26.92
C HIS A 306 5.17 -4.44 -26.00
N GLY A 307 4.06 -4.95 -26.54
CA GLY A 307 2.84 -5.29 -25.82
C GLY A 307 3.07 -6.34 -24.72
N THR A 308 3.85 -7.38 -25.01
CA THR A 308 4.30 -8.37 -24.01
C THR A 308 5.09 -7.70 -22.88
N ALA A 309 6.02 -6.79 -23.20
CA ALA A 309 6.83 -6.10 -22.20
C ALA A 309 6.00 -5.18 -21.30
N VAL A 310 5.10 -4.37 -21.87
CA VAL A 310 4.24 -3.46 -21.08
C VAL A 310 3.21 -4.24 -20.24
N ALA A 311 2.67 -5.35 -20.77
CA ALA A 311 1.81 -6.25 -20.01
C ALA A 311 2.58 -6.90 -18.83
N GLY A 312 3.84 -7.28 -19.02
CA GLY A 312 4.69 -7.81 -17.96
C GLY A 312 4.97 -6.82 -16.84
N LEU A 313 5.30 -5.58 -17.17
CA LEU A 313 5.49 -4.51 -16.17
C LEU A 313 4.22 -4.30 -15.32
N ALA A 314 3.05 -4.41 -15.95
CA ALA A 314 1.78 -4.21 -15.28
C ALA A 314 1.33 -5.42 -14.45
N ALA A 315 1.41 -6.63 -15.01
CA ALA A 315 0.70 -7.79 -14.48
C ALA A 315 1.40 -9.14 -14.76
N ALA A 316 2.73 -9.19 -14.94
CA ALA A 316 3.46 -10.45 -14.83
C ALA A 316 3.13 -11.14 -13.50
N VAL A 317 3.02 -12.46 -13.53
CA VAL A 317 2.56 -13.28 -12.41
C VAL A 317 3.63 -13.27 -11.31
N GLY A 318 3.34 -12.61 -10.20
CA GLY A 318 4.27 -12.49 -9.08
C GLY A 318 4.14 -13.63 -8.09
N ASP A 319 5.23 -13.91 -7.39
CA ASP A 319 5.35 -14.99 -6.39
C ASP A 319 5.20 -16.40 -6.99
N ASN A 320 5.55 -16.58 -8.27
CA ASN A 320 5.50 -17.87 -8.99
C ASN A 320 6.88 -18.53 -9.14
N GLY A 321 7.96 -17.84 -8.79
CA GLY A 321 9.33 -18.32 -8.87
C GLY A 321 9.95 -18.24 -10.27
N LEU A 322 9.32 -17.52 -11.18
CA LEU A 322 9.74 -17.30 -12.57
C LEU A 322 9.97 -15.80 -12.80
N GLY A 323 10.70 -15.49 -13.87
CA GLY A 323 10.82 -14.14 -14.42
C GLY A 323 10.81 -12.96 -13.43
N VAL A 324 9.81 -12.10 -13.61
CA VAL A 324 9.61 -10.77 -13.00
C VAL A 324 8.24 -10.70 -12.34
N ALA A 325 7.97 -9.66 -11.55
CA ALA A 325 6.63 -9.36 -11.04
C ALA A 325 6.03 -8.11 -11.68
N GLY A 326 4.74 -8.14 -11.99
CA GLY A 326 3.99 -6.93 -12.34
C GLY A 326 3.62 -6.09 -11.13
N ILE A 327 3.37 -4.80 -11.31
CA ILE A 327 2.86 -3.94 -10.21
C ILE A 327 1.50 -4.43 -9.66
N ALA A 328 0.65 -4.98 -10.52
CA ALA A 328 -0.66 -5.52 -10.18
C ALA A 328 -0.71 -7.02 -10.57
N TYR A 329 0.21 -7.80 -10.02
CA TYR A 329 0.52 -9.18 -10.44
C TYR A 329 -0.58 -10.22 -10.24
N ARG A 330 -1.77 -9.82 -9.74
CA ARG A 330 -2.98 -10.67 -9.72
C ARG A 330 -4.10 -10.20 -10.65
N CYS A 331 -3.92 -9.10 -11.36
CA CYS A 331 -4.89 -8.60 -12.33
C CYS A 331 -4.83 -9.39 -13.65
N ARG A 332 -5.89 -9.28 -14.45
CA ARG A 332 -5.94 -9.89 -15.78
C ARG A 332 -5.40 -8.98 -16.86
N ILE A 333 -4.72 -9.58 -17.83
CA ILE A 333 -4.20 -8.93 -19.02
C ILE A 333 -5.18 -9.22 -20.17
N LEU A 334 -5.74 -8.17 -20.79
CA LEU A 334 -6.51 -8.28 -22.02
C LEU A 334 -5.68 -7.69 -23.19
N PRO A 335 -5.03 -8.54 -23.99
CA PRO A 335 -4.33 -8.11 -25.20
C PRO A 335 -5.31 -7.59 -26.26
N ILE A 336 -5.04 -6.39 -26.78
CA ILE A 336 -5.79 -5.78 -27.88
C ILE A 336 -4.76 -5.35 -28.93
N LYS A 337 -4.66 -6.11 -30.02
CA LYS A 337 -3.63 -5.83 -31.01
C LYS A 337 -4.12 -4.79 -32.01
N ILE A 338 -3.39 -3.68 -32.14
CA ILE A 338 -3.74 -2.52 -32.98
C ILE A 338 -2.60 -2.06 -33.89
N PHE A 339 -1.40 -2.61 -33.77
CA PHE A 339 -0.30 -2.36 -34.71
C PHE A 339 0.52 -3.61 -35.03
N TYR A 340 1.19 -3.55 -36.18
CA TYR A 340 2.20 -4.51 -36.64
C TYR A 340 3.48 -3.74 -36.99
N GLY A 341 4.57 -4.04 -36.28
CA GLY A 341 5.79 -3.22 -36.35
C GLY A 341 5.52 -1.75 -35.98
N ASP A 342 5.95 -0.83 -36.83
CA ASP A 342 5.77 0.62 -36.62
C ASP A 342 4.44 1.16 -37.20
N LEU A 343 3.53 0.29 -37.64
CA LEU A 343 2.28 0.67 -38.33
C LEU A 343 1.06 0.31 -37.50
N TYR A 344 0.25 1.31 -37.15
CA TYR A 344 -1.04 1.12 -36.52
C TYR A 344 -2.18 0.95 -37.51
N ALA A 345 -3.21 0.25 -37.06
CA ALA A 345 -4.48 0.07 -37.76
C ALA A 345 -5.15 1.42 -38.04
N GLY A 346 -6.15 1.45 -38.92
CA GLY A 346 -6.90 2.68 -39.18
C GLY A 346 -7.54 3.25 -37.92
N ASP A 347 -7.71 4.58 -37.87
CA ASP A 347 -8.35 5.25 -36.72
C ASP A 347 -9.74 4.67 -36.39
N TYR A 348 -10.47 4.16 -37.39
CA TYR A 348 -11.78 3.53 -37.18
C TYR A 348 -11.65 2.20 -36.42
N GLU A 349 -10.68 1.38 -36.81
CA GLU A 349 -10.35 0.09 -36.20
C GLU A 349 -9.82 0.29 -34.78
N VAL A 350 -8.93 1.27 -34.57
CA VAL A 350 -8.45 1.63 -33.23
C VAL A 350 -9.59 2.19 -32.36
N ALA A 351 -10.47 3.02 -32.91
CA ALA A 351 -11.65 3.49 -32.20
C ALA A 351 -12.59 2.33 -31.79
N ASN A 352 -12.74 1.31 -32.64
CA ASN A 352 -13.49 0.10 -32.30
C ASN A 352 -12.77 -0.75 -31.26
N ALA A 353 -11.45 -0.87 -31.34
CA ALA A 353 -10.62 -1.55 -30.35
C ALA A 353 -10.81 -0.95 -28.95
N VAL A 354 -10.85 0.38 -28.84
CA VAL A 354 -11.13 1.08 -27.57
C VAL A 354 -12.52 0.74 -27.03
N ARG A 355 -13.55 0.75 -27.88
CA ARG A 355 -14.93 0.43 -27.48
C ARG A 355 -15.06 -1.03 -27.05
N TYR A 356 -14.50 -1.94 -27.83
CA TYR A 356 -14.42 -3.37 -27.50
C TYR A 356 -13.68 -3.59 -26.18
N ALA A 357 -12.48 -3.04 -26.02
CA ALA A 357 -11.72 -3.19 -24.78
C ALA A 357 -12.52 -2.73 -23.55
N SER A 358 -13.28 -1.62 -23.68
CA SER A 358 -14.06 -1.05 -22.58
C SER A 358 -15.27 -1.90 -22.13
N THR A 359 -15.67 -2.93 -22.88
CA THR A 359 -16.73 -3.86 -22.45
C THR A 359 -16.22 -4.88 -21.44
N PHE A 360 -14.93 -5.22 -21.51
CA PHE A 360 -14.29 -6.24 -20.68
C PHE A 360 -13.33 -5.67 -19.63
N ALA A 361 -12.66 -4.55 -19.95
CA ALA A 361 -11.57 -4.00 -19.15
C ALA A 361 -12.00 -2.95 -18.14
N ASP A 362 -11.30 -2.91 -17.02
CA ASP A 362 -11.36 -1.84 -16.03
C ASP A 362 -10.41 -0.70 -16.34
N VAL A 363 -9.28 -0.97 -16.99
CA VAL A 363 -8.23 0.01 -17.29
C VAL A 363 -7.76 -0.16 -18.72
N LEU A 364 -7.56 0.94 -19.45
CA LEU A 364 -6.97 0.92 -20.79
C LEU A 364 -5.56 1.52 -20.72
N SER A 365 -4.56 0.72 -21.09
CA SER A 365 -3.16 1.11 -21.18
C SER A 365 -2.74 1.25 -22.63
N ASN A 366 -2.14 2.40 -22.96
CA ASN A 366 -1.81 2.77 -24.33
C ASN A 366 -0.37 3.31 -24.38
N SER A 367 0.58 2.44 -24.71
CA SER A 367 2.00 2.78 -24.77
C SER A 367 2.43 3.18 -26.19
N TRP A 368 1.59 3.98 -26.86
CA TRP A 368 1.79 4.44 -28.24
C TRP A 368 1.34 5.89 -28.40
N GLY A 369 1.75 6.52 -29.49
CA GLY A 369 1.40 7.90 -29.81
C GLY A 369 2.03 8.38 -31.11
N GLY A 370 1.92 9.68 -31.38
CA GLY A 370 2.47 10.30 -32.59
C GLY A 370 1.48 10.44 -33.75
N GLY A 371 0.22 10.07 -33.53
CA GLY A 371 -0.86 10.24 -34.49
C GLY A 371 -1.32 11.71 -34.66
N LEU A 372 -2.21 11.91 -35.63
CA LEU A 372 -2.92 13.18 -35.82
C LEU A 372 -4.17 13.24 -34.91
N PRO A 373 -4.74 14.44 -34.67
CA PRO A 373 -6.02 14.55 -33.97
C PRO A 373 -7.12 13.84 -34.75
N SER A 374 -7.95 13.07 -34.05
CA SER A 374 -8.97 12.23 -34.68
C SER A 374 -10.25 12.21 -33.85
N ALA A 375 -11.32 12.79 -34.40
CA ALA A 375 -12.63 12.80 -33.74
C ALA A 375 -13.19 11.38 -33.55
N ALA A 376 -12.80 10.42 -34.38
CA ALA A 376 -13.17 9.02 -34.23
C ALA A 376 -12.57 8.44 -32.94
N LEU A 377 -11.26 8.65 -32.73
CA LEU A 377 -10.56 8.23 -31.53
C LEU A 377 -11.08 8.98 -30.29
N ASP A 378 -11.22 10.30 -30.38
CA ASP A 378 -11.73 11.12 -29.27
C ASP A 378 -13.10 10.64 -28.80
N SER A 379 -14.00 10.34 -29.74
CA SER A 379 -15.34 9.81 -29.42
C SER A 379 -15.29 8.41 -28.79
N ALA A 380 -14.28 7.59 -29.12
CA ALA A 380 -14.12 6.26 -28.54
C ALA A 380 -13.54 6.33 -27.13
N PHE A 381 -12.56 7.21 -26.88
CA PHE A 381 -12.05 7.47 -25.54
C PHE A 381 -13.14 8.05 -24.65
N GLN A 382 -13.91 9.02 -25.15
CA GLN A 382 -15.07 9.54 -24.42
C GLN A 382 -16.08 8.44 -24.12
N TYR A 383 -16.38 7.56 -25.09
CA TYR A 383 -17.26 6.42 -24.86
C TYR A 383 -16.74 5.51 -23.73
N ALA A 384 -15.46 5.16 -23.73
CA ALA A 384 -14.87 4.31 -22.68
C ALA A 384 -14.87 5.00 -21.31
N LEU A 385 -14.64 6.31 -21.25
CA LEU A 385 -14.72 7.12 -20.03
C LEU A 385 -16.14 7.23 -19.45
N GLU A 386 -17.17 7.18 -20.30
CA GLU A 386 -18.56 7.36 -19.86
C GLU A 386 -19.33 6.03 -19.68
N ASN A 387 -19.04 5.03 -20.50
CA ASN A 387 -19.85 3.81 -20.63
C ASN A 387 -19.11 2.55 -20.19
N GLY A 388 -17.77 2.59 -20.11
CA GLY A 388 -16.96 1.46 -19.66
C GLY A 388 -17.34 0.99 -18.24
N ARG A 389 -17.04 -0.27 -17.91
CA ARG A 389 -17.32 -0.87 -16.58
C ARG A 389 -18.79 -0.71 -16.14
N GLY A 390 -19.72 -0.91 -17.09
CA GLY A 390 -21.15 -0.77 -16.82
C GLY A 390 -21.61 0.66 -16.52
N GLY A 391 -20.97 1.67 -17.14
CA GLY A 391 -21.30 3.09 -16.96
C GLY A 391 -20.53 3.80 -15.85
N LEU A 392 -19.50 3.18 -15.27
CA LEU A 392 -18.62 3.80 -14.28
C LEU A 392 -17.41 4.51 -14.93
N GLY A 393 -17.11 4.17 -16.18
CA GLY A 393 -15.96 4.68 -16.92
C GLY A 393 -14.67 3.90 -16.69
N CYS A 394 -13.93 3.63 -17.76
CA CYS A 394 -12.58 3.09 -17.68
C CYS A 394 -11.56 4.25 -17.60
N PRO A 395 -10.68 4.33 -16.59
CA PRO A 395 -9.48 5.17 -16.69
C PRO A 395 -8.62 4.74 -17.88
N ILE A 396 -8.10 5.73 -18.60
CA ILE A 396 -7.30 5.56 -19.83
C ILE A 396 -5.95 6.24 -19.61
N PHE A 397 -4.87 5.49 -19.79
CA PHE A 397 -3.50 5.96 -19.61
C PHE A 397 -2.74 5.94 -20.93
N PHE A 398 -1.99 7.01 -21.20
CA PHE A 398 -1.16 7.16 -22.39
C PHE A 398 0.27 7.53 -22.05
N ALA A 399 1.21 7.02 -22.85
CA ALA A 399 2.59 7.50 -22.86
C ALA A 399 2.66 8.96 -23.38
N ALA A 400 3.49 9.80 -22.76
CA ALA A 400 3.62 11.21 -23.14
C ALA A 400 4.43 11.43 -24.44
N GLY A 401 5.32 10.50 -24.79
CA GLY A 401 6.26 10.58 -25.90
C GLY A 401 7.72 10.41 -25.48
N ASN A 402 8.59 10.08 -26.44
CA ASN A 402 9.99 9.72 -26.21
C ASN A 402 11.01 10.70 -26.84
N ASP A 403 10.55 11.83 -27.37
CA ASP A 403 11.36 12.81 -28.12
C ASP A 403 11.90 13.96 -27.25
N GLY A 404 11.55 14.00 -25.96
CA GLY A 404 11.92 15.08 -25.05
C GLY A 404 11.23 16.41 -25.37
N ASN A 405 10.16 16.39 -26.17
CA ASN A 405 9.40 17.57 -26.53
C ASN A 405 8.54 18.03 -25.34
N PRO A 406 8.50 19.34 -25.02
CA PRO A 406 7.64 19.87 -23.96
C PRO A 406 6.13 19.71 -24.25
N ALA A 407 5.74 19.46 -25.51
CA ALA A 407 4.35 19.24 -25.89
C ALA A 407 4.01 17.74 -25.91
N VAL A 408 2.89 17.37 -25.28
CA VAL A 408 2.34 16.00 -25.34
C VAL A 408 1.65 15.78 -26.70
N GLY A 409 1.98 14.65 -27.35
CA GLY A 409 1.42 14.25 -28.64
C GLY A 409 -0.01 13.69 -28.55
N ASN A 410 -0.66 13.46 -29.71
CA ASN A 410 -1.90 12.69 -29.73
C ASN A 410 -1.61 11.18 -29.67
N PRO A 411 -2.53 10.40 -29.10
CA PRO A 411 -3.77 10.82 -28.44
C PRO A 411 -3.60 11.24 -26.97
N ALA A 412 -2.41 11.15 -26.40
CA ALA A 412 -2.14 11.37 -24.97
C ALA A 412 -2.54 12.76 -24.42
N ARG A 413 -2.63 13.78 -25.26
CA ARG A 413 -2.97 15.15 -24.86
C ARG A 413 -4.47 15.46 -24.74
N ASN A 414 -5.33 14.53 -25.17
CA ASN A 414 -6.76 14.77 -25.36
C ASN A 414 -7.58 14.61 -24.09
#